data_AF-A0A7R9IP35-F1
#
_entry.id   AF-A0A7R9IP35-F1
#
_cell.length_a   1.000
_cell.length_b   1.000
_cell.length_c   1.000
_cell.angle_alpha   90.00
_cell.angle_beta   90.00
_cell.angle_gamma   90.00
#
_symmetry.space_group_name_H-M   'P 1'
#
loop_
_entity.id
_entity.type
_entity.pdbx_description
1 polymer ?
#
loop_
_entity_poly.entity_id
_entity_poly.type
_entity_poly.pdbx_seq_one_letter_code
_entity_poly.pdbx_strand_id
1 'polypeptide(L)'
;MDSILDAHYFDLPSQGNIYSLAELHMSNGINKILAASLRRKVYSFEYLTDDENFLKPLVKEVQFTYIPSGAEIISIDAFTKSKSSDDFVIGITIIKCGNNERSHETYLHIYSEWEPSSEFNMESAAQNCQMLELDFIPYQLYHTELLTGLETDGNNEVVWLLSGSDEKVHLFREDRLNHCYIKAETEDYFPELSRAPSIVMWMNVYHTSDYAQ
;
A
#
# COMPACT_ATOMS: atom_id res chain seq x y z
N MET A 1 22.98 -25.23 -12.76
CA MET A 1 22.26 -24.15 -12.05
C MET A 1 22.52 -22.89 -12.87
N ASP A 2 22.02 -22.93 -14.10
CA ASP A 2 22.08 -21.85 -15.06
C ASP A 2 20.59 -21.47 -15.21
N SER A 3 20.11 -20.25 -14.99
CA SER A 3 20.71 -18.97 -15.30
C SER A 3 20.02 -17.87 -14.49
N ILE A 4 20.70 -17.29 -13.51
CA ILE A 4 20.43 -15.89 -13.15
C ILE A 4 21.22 -15.09 -14.18
N LEU A 5 20.52 -14.56 -15.19
CA LEU A 5 21.15 -13.82 -16.30
C LEU A 5 21.73 -12.50 -15.80
N ASP A 6 20.99 -11.80 -14.94
CA ASP A 6 21.40 -10.54 -14.31
C ASP A 6 20.90 -10.51 -12.86
N ALA A 7 21.77 -10.09 -11.94
CA ALA A 7 21.45 -9.86 -10.53
C ALA A 7 21.89 -8.47 -10.13
N HIS A 8 20.96 -7.68 -9.59
CA HIS A 8 21.24 -6.36 -9.06
C HIS A 8 20.97 -6.34 -7.58
N TYR A 9 21.93 -5.79 -6.83
CA TYR A 9 21.87 -5.68 -5.39
C TYR A 9 21.79 -4.20 -5.03
N PHE A 10 20.99 -3.90 -4.01
CA PHE A 10 20.85 -2.56 -3.47
C PHE A 10 20.83 -2.65 -1.95
N ASP A 11 21.68 -1.87 -1.29
CA ASP A 11 21.79 -1.85 0.16
C ASP A 11 20.73 -0.91 0.75
N LEU A 12 19.81 -1.48 1.52
CA LEU A 12 18.87 -0.68 2.30
C LEU A 12 19.59 -0.08 3.53
N PRO A 13 19.27 1.17 3.91
CA PRO A 13 19.91 1.86 5.04
C PRO A 13 19.56 1.26 6.41
N SER A 14 18.54 0.40 6.47
CA SER A 14 18.13 -0.40 7.63
C SER A 14 17.33 -1.61 7.12
N GLN A 15 17.17 -2.65 7.95
CA GLN A 15 16.28 -3.76 7.60
C GLN A 15 14.87 -3.27 7.23
N GLY A 16 14.15 -4.04 6.41
CA GLY A 16 12.71 -3.88 6.21
C GLY A 16 11.91 -4.68 7.24
N ASN A 17 10.60 -4.44 7.28
CA ASN A 17 9.65 -5.35 7.91
C ASN A 17 9.26 -6.45 6.89
N ILE A 18 8.50 -7.47 7.31
CA ILE A 18 8.03 -8.53 6.41
C ILE A 18 7.00 -8.04 5.38
N TYR A 19 6.36 -6.87 5.60
CA TYR A 19 5.40 -6.23 4.70
C TYR A 19 5.96 -4.97 4.03
N SER A 20 7.27 -4.95 3.76
CA SER A 20 7.96 -3.75 3.28
C SER A 20 8.07 -3.62 1.77
N LEU A 21 7.31 -4.41 1.01
CA LEU A 21 7.34 -4.43 -0.45
C LEU A 21 5.93 -4.22 -1.00
N ALA A 22 5.80 -3.35 -1.99
CA ALA A 22 4.56 -3.14 -2.74
C ALA A 22 4.87 -3.12 -4.25
N GLU A 23 4.00 -3.75 -5.04
CA GLU A 23 4.10 -3.75 -6.49
C GLU A 23 3.25 -2.63 -7.08
N LEU A 24 3.75 -2.00 -8.14
CA LEU A 24 3.05 -0.97 -8.90
C LEU A 24 3.01 -1.41 -10.36
N HIS A 25 1.82 -1.71 -10.85
CA HIS A 25 1.60 -2.08 -12.25
C HIS A 25 1.20 -0.84 -13.04
N MET A 26 2.10 -0.34 -13.88
CA MET A 26 1.81 0.78 -14.76
C MET A 26 1.06 0.29 -16.02
N SER A 27 0.19 1.14 -16.56
CA SER A 27 -0.59 0.92 -17.78
C SER A 27 0.28 0.68 -19.02
N ASN A 28 1.50 1.23 -19.04
CA ASN A 28 2.49 1.01 -20.11
C ASN A 28 3.21 -0.36 -20.02
N GLY A 29 2.87 -1.20 -19.04
CA GLY A 29 3.48 -2.51 -18.81
C GLY A 29 4.80 -2.49 -18.03
N ILE A 30 5.30 -1.31 -17.64
CA ILE A 30 6.46 -1.19 -16.75
C ILE A 30 6.00 -1.44 -15.32
N ASN A 31 6.58 -2.44 -14.66
CA ASN A 31 6.31 -2.69 -13.26
C ASN A 31 7.37 -1.99 -12.40
N LYS A 32 6.92 -1.34 -11.33
CA LYS A 32 7.79 -0.79 -10.28
C LYS A 32 7.58 -1.56 -8.99
N ILE A 33 8.61 -1.58 -8.16
CA ILE A 33 8.53 -2.12 -6.80
C ILE A 33 8.89 -0.99 -5.85
N LEU A 34 8.05 -0.77 -4.84
CA LEU A 34 8.41 0.04 -3.69
C LEU A 34 9.00 -0.87 -2.62
N ALA A 35 10.19 -0.52 -2.13
CA ALA A 35 10.77 -1.15 -0.95
C ALA A 35 10.95 -0.14 0.17
N ALA A 36 10.24 -0.35 1.27
CA ALA A 36 10.38 0.43 2.48
C ALA A 36 11.50 -0.16 3.38
N SER A 37 12.28 0.72 3.96
CA SER A 37 13.17 0.40 5.08
C SER A 37 12.48 0.76 6.39
N LEU A 38 12.85 0.10 7.48
CA LEU A 38 12.30 0.36 8.81
C LEU A 38 12.41 1.85 9.18
N ARG A 39 13.57 2.47 8.92
CA ARG A 39 13.84 3.87 9.21
C ARG A 39 13.40 4.78 8.06
N ARG A 40 12.09 4.87 7.82
CA ARG A 40 11.34 5.84 7.00
C ARG A 40 11.65 5.94 5.50
N LYS A 41 12.78 5.41 5.01
CA LYS A 41 13.16 5.57 3.60
C LYS A 41 12.45 4.53 2.75
N VAL A 42 11.85 4.99 1.66
CA VAL A 42 11.20 4.14 0.66
C VAL A 42 11.90 4.35 -0.68
N TYR A 43 12.15 3.26 -1.39
CA TYR A 43 12.83 3.26 -2.67
C TYR A 43 11.93 2.66 -3.74
N SER A 44 11.84 3.34 -4.89
CA SER A 44 11.23 2.79 -6.09
C SER A 44 12.30 2.13 -6.94
N PHE A 45 12.03 0.89 -7.34
CA PHE A 45 12.85 0.10 -8.26
C PHE A 45 12.09 -0.05 -9.56
N GLU A 46 12.75 0.25 -10.67
CA GLU A 46 12.26 -0.01 -12.02
C GLU A 46 13.41 -0.55 -12.88
N TYR A 47 13.09 -1.32 -13.91
CA TYR A 47 14.07 -1.71 -14.92
C TYR A 47 13.84 -0.95 -16.20
N LEU A 48 14.90 -0.30 -16.69
CA LEU A 48 14.92 0.29 -18.01
C LEU A 48 15.62 -0.66 -18.98
N THR A 49 15.13 -0.71 -20.21
CA THR A 49 15.80 -1.43 -21.29
C THR A 49 16.57 -0.43 -22.12
N ASP A 50 17.86 -0.68 -22.38
CA ASP A 50 18.65 0.16 -23.28
C ASP A 50 18.50 -0.26 -24.76
N ASP A 51 19.12 0.50 -25.66
CA ASP A 51 19.07 0.24 -27.12
C ASP A 51 19.66 -1.13 -27.51
N GLU A 52 20.46 -1.75 -26.63
CA GLU A 52 21.06 -3.08 -26.81
C GLU A 52 20.26 -4.19 -26.10
N ASN A 53 19.07 -3.86 -25.58
CA ASN A 53 18.14 -4.77 -24.90
C ASN A 53 18.68 -5.31 -23.55
N PHE A 54 19.62 -4.59 -22.91
CA PHE A 54 20.09 -4.89 -21.56
C PHE A 54 19.22 -4.19 -20.51
N LEU A 55 18.92 -4.92 -19.43
CA LEU A 55 18.18 -4.38 -18.29
C LEU A 55 19.12 -3.55 -17.42
N LYS A 56 18.74 -2.30 -17.17
CA LYS A 56 19.42 -1.38 -16.24
C LYS A 56 18.51 -1.11 -15.07
N PRO A 57 18.90 -1.48 -13.84
CA PRO A 57 18.12 -1.13 -12.65
C PRO A 57 18.19 0.38 -12.44
N LEU A 58 17.03 0.98 -12.19
CA LEU A 58 16.91 2.35 -11.77
C LEU A 58 16.26 2.37 -10.39
N VAL A 59 17.01 2.89 -9.42
CA VAL A 59 16.57 2.99 -8.03
C VAL A 59 16.48 4.46 -7.65
N LYS A 60 15.32 4.89 -7.15
CA LYS A 60 15.06 6.27 -6.71
C LYS A 60 14.49 6.26 -5.31
N GLU A 61 15.00 7.14 -4.45
CA GLU A 61 14.38 7.37 -3.13
C GLU A 61 13.11 8.20 -3.30
N VAL A 62 11.98 7.69 -2.82
CA VAL A 62 10.68 8.39 -2.83
C VAL A 62 10.48 9.05 -1.47
N GLN A 63 10.31 10.37 -1.47
CA GLN A 63 10.16 11.16 -0.25
C GLN A 63 8.69 11.36 0.12
N PHE A 64 8.17 10.43 0.91
CA PHE A 64 6.83 10.53 1.48
C PHE A 64 6.77 11.60 2.58
N THR A 65 5.82 12.53 2.44
CA THR A 65 5.58 13.57 3.46
C THR A 65 4.96 12.99 4.71
N TYR A 66 5.06 13.75 5.80
CA TYR A 66 4.44 13.45 7.10
C TYR A 66 4.87 12.16 7.79
N ILE A 67 5.89 11.43 7.32
CA ILE A 67 6.53 10.36 8.12
C ILE A 67 7.45 11.02 9.17
N PRO A 68 7.08 11.02 10.46
CA PRO A 68 7.81 11.77 11.47
C PRO A 68 9.17 11.16 11.76
N SER A 69 10.11 11.99 12.24
CA SER A 69 11.41 11.51 12.68
C SER A 69 11.25 10.54 13.86
N GLY A 70 11.94 9.40 13.79
CA GLY A 70 11.84 8.34 14.80
C GLY A 70 10.65 7.39 14.62
N ALA A 71 9.84 7.55 13.57
CA ALA A 71 8.87 6.53 13.19
C ALA A 71 9.53 5.35 12.47
N GLU A 72 8.90 4.20 12.62
CA GLU A 72 9.22 2.97 11.93
C GLU A 72 8.09 2.61 10.97
N ILE A 73 8.43 2.24 9.72
CA ILE A 73 7.46 1.73 8.74
C ILE A 73 7.16 0.26 9.06
N ILE A 74 5.88 -0.06 9.21
CA ILE A 74 5.42 -1.42 9.52
C ILE A 74 4.98 -2.16 8.27
N SER A 75 4.18 -1.53 7.43
CA SER A 75 3.76 -2.08 6.14
C SER A 75 3.64 -1.00 5.07
N ILE A 76 3.81 -1.40 3.82
CA ILE A 76 3.50 -0.61 2.64
C ILE A 76 2.71 -1.48 1.69
N ASP A 77 1.69 -0.90 1.07
CA ASP A 77 0.94 -1.54 0.00
C ASP A 77 0.46 -0.46 -0.98
N ALA A 78 0.16 -0.84 -2.21
CA ALA A 78 -0.21 0.11 -3.26
C ALA A 78 -1.10 -0.54 -4.33
N PHE A 79 -1.95 0.28 -4.94
CA PHE A 79 -2.81 -0.14 -6.04
C PHE A 79 -3.05 0.99 -7.04
N THR A 80 -3.53 0.63 -8.23
CA THR A 80 -3.93 1.59 -9.28
C THR A 80 -5.45 1.75 -9.25
N LYS A 81 -5.95 2.99 -9.14
CA LYS A 81 -7.40 3.29 -9.04
C LYS A 81 -8.14 3.04 -10.35
N SER A 82 -7.50 3.26 -11.49
CA SER A 82 -8.08 3.06 -12.81
C SER A 82 -7.31 2.02 -13.62
N LYS A 83 -8.01 1.36 -14.54
CA LYS A 83 -7.42 0.37 -15.46
C LYS A 83 -6.69 1.02 -16.65
N SER A 84 -6.84 2.32 -16.84
CA SER A 84 -6.39 3.05 -18.04
C SER A 84 -5.46 4.22 -17.77
N SER A 85 -5.19 4.51 -16.50
CA SER A 85 -4.28 5.57 -16.05
C SER A 85 -3.38 5.05 -14.95
N ASP A 86 -2.24 5.71 -14.77
CA ASP A 86 -1.28 5.38 -13.73
C ASP A 86 -1.63 6.08 -12.39
N ASP A 87 -2.90 6.08 -11.97
CA ASP A 87 -3.35 6.76 -10.75
C ASP A 87 -3.15 5.89 -9.50
N PHE A 88 -1.92 5.86 -9.00
CA PHE A 88 -1.58 5.04 -7.84
C PHE A 88 -2.05 5.65 -6.51
N VAL A 89 -2.49 4.76 -5.62
CA VAL A 89 -2.74 5.01 -4.21
C VAL A 89 -1.78 4.15 -3.41
N ILE A 90 -1.06 4.75 -2.48
CA ILE A 90 -0.04 4.09 -1.68
C ILE A 90 -0.42 4.23 -0.21
N GLY A 91 -0.58 3.12 0.48
CA GLY A 91 -0.80 3.07 1.92
C GLY A 91 0.48 2.69 2.65
N ILE A 92 0.82 3.43 3.70
CA ILE A 92 1.98 3.17 4.57
C ILE A 92 1.50 3.19 6.01
N THR A 93 1.73 2.11 6.74
CA THR A 93 1.49 2.10 8.19
C THR A 93 2.78 2.39 8.94
N ILE A 94 2.68 3.22 9.98
CA ILE A 94 3.82 3.62 10.79
C ILE A 94 3.52 3.49 12.28
N ILE A 95 4.57 3.23 13.05
CA ILE A 95 4.57 3.35 14.50
C ILE A 95 5.63 4.36 14.92
N LYS A 96 5.29 5.22 15.85
CA LYS A 96 6.21 6.16 16.49
C LYS A 96 6.24 5.89 17.98
N CYS A 97 7.39 5.42 18.46
CA CYS A 97 7.62 5.26 19.89
C CYS A 97 7.75 6.64 20.54
N GLY A 98 6.88 6.93 21.51
CA GLY A 98 6.99 8.13 22.33
C GLY A 98 8.19 8.07 23.28
N ASN A 99 8.53 9.22 23.87
CA ASN A 99 9.62 9.33 24.84
C ASN A 99 9.38 8.53 26.13
N ASN A 100 8.13 8.16 26.40
CA ASN A 100 7.77 7.24 27.47
C ASN A 100 7.44 5.89 26.83
N GLU A 101 8.11 4.82 27.29
CA GLU A 101 8.05 3.43 26.76
C GLU A 101 6.65 2.78 26.70
N ARG A 102 5.57 3.52 27.05
CA ARG A 102 4.19 3.04 27.08
C ARG A 102 3.24 3.75 26.14
N SER A 103 3.67 4.82 25.46
CA SER A 103 2.86 5.52 24.47
C SER A 103 3.47 5.34 23.09
N HIS A 104 2.79 4.61 22.23
CA HIS A 104 3.11 4.53 20.82
C HIS A 104 1.99 5.21 20.04
N GLU A 105 2.35 6.06 19.09
CA GLU A 105 1.41 6.65 18.14
C GLU A 105 1.47 5.81 16.87
N THR A 106 0.32 5.38 16.37
CA THR A 106 0.21 4.52 15.18
C THR A 106 -0.67 5.17 14.15
N TYR A 107 -0.26 5.11 12.89
CA TYR A 107 -0.97 5.78 11.81
C TYR A 107 -1.01 4.91 10.55
N LEU A 108 -2.10 5.05 9.79
CA LEU A 108 -2.18 4.70 8.38
C LEU A 108 -2.10 5.99 7.57
N HIS A 109 -1.06 6.12 6.75
CA HIS A 109 -0.91 7.22 5.81
C HIS A 109 -1.29 6.73 4.42
N ILE A 110 -2.21 7.45 3.76
CA ILE A 110 -2.65 7.15 2.40
C ILE A 110 -2.22 8.30 1.51
N TYR A 111 -1.41 7.99 0.50
CA TYR A 111 -0.87 8.92 -0.47
C TYR A 111 -1.56 8.68 -1.81
N SER A 112 -2.14 9.74 -2.38
CA SER A 112 -2.81 9.67 -3.69
C SER A 112 -2.87 11.03 -4.35
N GLU A 113 -2.78 11.04 -5.68
CA GLU A 113 -3.07 12.24 -6.47
C GLU A 113 -4.58 12.32 -6.71
N TRP A 114 -5.21 13.43 -6.30
CA TRP A 114 -6.65 13.65 -6.49
C TRP A 114 -6.97 14.36 -7.81
N GLU A 115 -5.97 15.03 -8.39
CA GLU A 115 -6.11 15.71 -9.67
C GLU A 115 -5.72 14.76 -10.81
N PRO A 116 -6.56 14.61 -11.85
CA PRO A 116 -6.23 13.82 -13.02
C PRO A 116 -5.15 14.56 -13.83
N SER A 117 -3.88 14.27 -13.55
CA SER A 117 -2.77 14.65 -14.40
C SER A 117 -2.56 13.60 -15.50
N SER A 118 -2.05 14.01 -16.65
CA SER A 118 -1.86 13.11 -17.81
C SER A 118 -0.68 12.15 -17.65
N GLU A 119 0.22 12.42 -16.70
CA GLU A 119 1.38 11.60 -16.39
C GLU A 119 1.48 11.45 -14.87
N PHE A 120 1.48 10.20 -14.40
CA PHE A 120 1.64 9.93 -12.98
C PHE A 120 3.02 10.40 -12.49
N ASN A 121 2.99 11.18 -11.42
CA ASN A 121 4.18 11.66 -10.75
C ASN A 121 4.20 11.10 -9.32
N MET A 122 5.07 10.09 -9.11
CA MET A 122 5.27 9.46 -7.80
C MET A 122 5.61 10.48 -6.72
N GLU A 123 6.45 11.46 -7.05
CA GLU A 123 6.86 12.51 -6.12
C GLU A 123 5.68 13.40 -5.73
N SER A 124 4.78 13.73 -6.67
CA SER A 124 3.53 14.46 -6.40
C SER A 124 2.59 13.67 -5.50
N ALA A 125 2.33 12.40 -5.82
CA ALA A 125 1.49 11.53 -4.99
C ALA A 125 2.03 11.42 -3.56
N ALA A 126 3.36 11.30 -3.41
CA ALA A 126 4.03 11.25 -2.12
C ALA A 126 3.90 12.53 -1.28
N GLN A 127 3.45 13.66 -1.85
CA GLN A 127 3.15 14.89 -1.09
C GLN A 127 1.72 14.94 -0.56
N ASN A 128 0.78 14.27 -1.22
CA ASN A 128 -0.66 14.33 -0.94
C ASN A 128 -1.08 13.23 0.05
N CYS A 129 -0.79 13.46 1.33
CA CYS A 129 -1.03 12.49 2.40
C CYS A 129 -2.31 12.76 3.18
N GLN A 130 -3.14 11.73 3.35
CA GLN A 130 -4.11 11.66 4.42
C GLN A 130 -3.57 10.78 5.56
N MET A 131 -3.59 11.32 6.78
CA MET A 131 -3.20 10.59 7.98
C MET A 131 -4.43 10.11 8.75
N LEU A 132 -4.48 8.82 9.06
CA LEU A 132 -5.48 8.19 9.89
C LEU A 132 -4.82 7.67 11.16
N GLU A 133 -5.22 8.19 12.31
CA GLU A 133 -4.75 7.71 13.62
C GLU A 133 -5.37 6.34 13.92
N LEU A 134 -4.54 5.42 14.40
CA LEU A 134 -4.93 4.06 14.75
C LEU A 134 -4.85 3.89 16.27
N ASP A 135 -5.83 3.19 16.84
CA ASP A 135 -5.91 2.82 18.25
C ASP A 135 -5.30 1.43 18.55
N PHE A 136 -4.58 0.86 17.58
CA PHE A 136 -3.94 -0.46 17.63
C PHE A 136 -2.60 -0.46 16.88
N ILE A 137 -1.75 -1.46 17.15
CA ILE A 137 -0.50 -1.65 16.41
C ILE A 137 -0.82 -2.31 15.06
N PRO A 138 -0.53 -1.66 13.91
CA PRO A 138 -0.79 -2.23 12.60
C PRO A 138 0.15 -3.41 12.31
N TYR A 139 -0.32 -4.35 11.49
CA TYR A 139 0.48 -5.44 10.92
C TYR A 139 0.44 -5.34 9.40
N GLN A 140 -0.14 -6.32 8.71
CA GLN A 140 -0.25 -6.29 7.26
C GLN A 140 -1.33 -5.28 6.83
N LEU A 141 -0.95 -4.39 5.93
CA LEU A 141 -1.87 -3.61 5.11
C LEU A 141 -2.06 -4.33 3.78
N TYR A 142 -3.30 -4.43 3.33
CA TYR A 142 -3.66 -5.11 2.10
C TYR A 142 -4.85 -4.42 1.43
N HIS A 143 -4.76 -4.12 0.14
CA HIS A 143 -5.88 -3.62 -0.64
C HIS A 143 -6.67 -4.75 -1.29
N THR A 144 -7.97 -4.55 -1.49
CA THR A 144 -8.80 -5.46 -2.27
C THR A 144 -9.97 -4.73 -2.93
N GLU A 145 -10.56 -5.32 -3.96
CA GLU A 145 -11.78 -4.80 -4.57
C GLU A 145 -13.00 -5.17 -3.72
N LEU A 146 -13.83 -4.19 -3.43
CA LEU A 146 -15.12 -4.38 -2.81
C LEU A 146 -16.16 -4.65 -3.89
N LEU A 147 -16.63 -5.89 -3.95
CA LEU A 147 -17.71 -6.26 -4.84
C LEU A 147 -19.05 -5.83 -4.23
N THR A 148 -19.47 -4.60 -4.48
CA THR A 148 -20.87 -4.23 -4.26
C THR A 148 -21.62 -4.54 -5.55
N GLY A 149 -22.64 -5.40 -5.49
CA GLY A 149 -23.43 -5.84 -6.66
C GLY A 149 -24.24 -4.73 -7.36
N LEU A 150 -23.86 -3.46 -7.23
CA LEU A 150 -24.60 -2.27 -7.64
C LEU A 150 -23.81 -1.35 -8.59
N GLU A 151 -22.52 -1.58 -8.84
CA GLU A 151 -21.74 -0.67 -9.69
C GLU A 151 -21.94 -0.96 -11.20
N THR A 152 -22.63 -0.04 -11.87
CA THR A 152 -22.95 -0.09 -13.32
C THR A 152 -21.77 0.31 -14.22
N ASP A 153 -20.71 0.88 -13.64
CA ASP A 153 -19.67 1.60 -14.39
C ASP A 153 -18.34 0.81 -14.49
N GLY A 154 -18.31 -0.45 -14.03
CA GLY A 154 -17.19 -1.38 -14.26
C GLY A 154 -15.91 -1.09 -13.46
N ASN A 155 -15.95 -0.15 -12.51
CA ASN A 155 -14.83 0.19 -11.64
C ASN A 155 -15.18 -0.10 -10.18
N ASN A 156 -14.89 -1.33 -9.75
CA ASN A 156 -15.07 -1.76 -8.37
C ASN A 156 -14.34 -0.82 -7.42
N GLU A 157 -14.99 -0.40 -6.34
CA GLU A 157 -14.35 0.31 -5.24
C GLU A 157 -13.16 -0.50 -4.69
N VAL A 158 -11.98 0.09 -4.55
CA VAL A 158 -10.85 -0.54 -3.86
C VAL A 158 -10.80 -0.05 -2.42
N VAL A 159 -10.64 -0.98 -1.49
CA VAL A 159 -10.65 -0.74 -0.04
C VAL A 159 -9.36 -1.23 0.60
N TRP A 160 -9.02 -0.66 1.76
CA TRP A 160 -7.89 -1.11 2.57
C TRP A 160 -8.37 -2.01 3.70
N LEU A 161 -7.74 -3.18 3.83
CA LEU A 161 -7.82 -4.06 4.98
C LEU A 161 -6.52 -3.95 5.78
N LEU A 162 -6.65 -3.77 7.10
CA LEU A 162 -5.51 -3.60 7.99
C LEU A 162 -5.64 -4.50 9.21
N SER A 163 -4.71 -5.44 9.36
CA SER A 163 -4.62 -6.30 10.54
C SER A 163 -4.07 -5.51 11.74
N GLY A 164 -4.67 -5.69 12.92
CA GLY A 164 -4.29 -5.01 14.15
C GLY A 164 -3.88 -5.95 15.29
N SER A 165 -3.15 -5.40 16.26
CA SER A 165 -2.81 -6.09 17.53
C SER A 165 -4.01 -6.45 18.39
N ASP A 166 -5.19 -5.92 18.08
CA ASP A 166 -6.47 -6.20 18.72
C ASP A 166 -7.17 -7.45 18.16
N GLU A 167 -6.46 -8.24 17.35
CA GLU A 167 -6.96 -9.47 16.70
C GLU A 167 -8.11 -9.22 15.73
N LYS A 168 -8.22 -7.99 15.22
CA LYS A 168 -9.22 -7.59 14.22
C LYS A 168 -8.55 -7.21 12.90
N VAL A 169 -9.33 -7.36 11.82
CA VAL A 169 -9.03 -6.72 10.54
C VAL A 169 -9.95 -5.50 10.44
N HIS A 170 -9.36 -4.35 10.15
CA HIS A 170 -10.06 -3.06 10.04
C HIS A 170 -10.18 -2.66 8.57
N LEU A 171 -11.36 -2.20 8.19
CA LEU A 171 -11.69 -1.76 6.84
C LEU A 171 -11.64 -0.24 6.73
N PHE A 172 -10.92 0.29 5.74
CA PHE A 172 -10.93 1.70 5.37
C PHE A 172 -11.38 1.88 3.92
N ARG A 173 -12.36 2.75 3.73
CA ARG A 173 -13.04 3.00 2.46
C ARG A 173 -12.89 4.45 2.04
N GLU A 174 -12.92 4.70 0.74
CA GLU A 174 -12.88 6.04 0.19
C GLU A 174 -14.26 6.71 0.29
N ASP A 175 -14.34 7.81 1.03
CA ASP A 175 -15.43 8.77 0.96
C ASP A 175 -15.16 9.76 -0.19
N ARG A 176 -15.68 9.43 -1.36
CA ARG A 176 -15.53 10.23 -2.59
C ARG A 176 -16.12 11.65 -2.48
N LEU A 177 -17.08 11.88 -1.59
CA LEU A 177 -17.68 13.20 -1.40
C LEU A 177 -16.76 14.15 -0.63
N ASN A 178 -16.03 13.59 0.33
CA ASN A 178 -15.13 14.36 1.21
C ASN A 178 -13.66 14.24 0.82
N HIS A 179 -13.34 13.51 -0.26
CA HIS A 179 -11.98 13.26 -0.74
C HIS A 179 -11.06 12.72 0.38
N CYS A 180 -11.58 11.78 1.16
CA CYS A 180 -10.87 11.19 2.28
C CYS A 180 -11.22 9.72 2.45
N TYR A 181 -10.41 8.99 3.21
CA TYR A 181 -10.68 7.63 3.66
C TYR A 181 -11.28 7.65 5.07
N ILE A 182 -12.23 6.76 5.30
CA ILE A 182 -12.91 6.59 6.60
C ILE A 182 -12.92 5.11 6.99
N LYS A 183 -12.92 4.86 8.31
CA LYS A 183 -13.08 3.52 8.85
C LYS A 183 -14.53 3.05 8.69
N ALA A 184 -14.74 1.81 8.28
CA ALA A 184 -16.04 1.17 8.16
C ALA A 184 -16.09 -0.13 8.98
N GLU A 185 -17.30 -0.60 9.27
CA GLU A 185 -17.51 -1.90 9.92
C GLU A 185 -17.12 -3.01 8.94
N THR A 186 -16.19 -3.87 9.36
CA THR A 186 -15.61 -4.88 8.45
C THR A 186 -16.60 -6.01 8.22
N GLU A 187 -17.42 -6.32 9.21
CA GLU A 187 -18.42 -7.40 9.20
C GLU A 187 -19.52 -7.20 8.16
N ASP A 188 -19.80 -5.96 7.78
CA ASP A 188 -20.80 -5.62 6.76
C ASP A 188 -20.36 -6.04 5.34
N TYR A 189 -19.05 -6.19 5.12
CA TYR A 189 -18.46 -6.42 3.80
C TYR A 189 -17.63 -7.71 3.72
N PHE A 190 -16.91 -8.04 4.79
CA PHE A 190 -16.06 -9.22 4.93
C PHE A 190 -16.40 -9.95 6.25
N PRO A 191 -17.60 -10.53 6.37
CA PRO A 191 -18.04 -11.21 7.60
C PRO A 191 -17.11 -12.35 8.03
N GLU A 192 -16.39 -12.96 7.10
CA GLU A 192 -15.37 -13.99 7.37
C GLU A 192 -14.16 -13.46 8.16
N LEU A 193 -13.86 -12.15 8.08
CA LEU A 193 -12.74 -11.51 8.79
C LEU A 193 -13.13 -11.05 10.22
N SER A 194 -14.42 -11.10 10.56
CA SER A 194 -14.97 -10.65 11.85
C SER A 194 -14.44 -11.39 13.08
N ARG A 195 -13.98 -12.64 12.89
CA ARG A 195 -13.64 -13.56 13.98
C ARG A 195 -12.32 -14.28 13.72
N ALA A 196 -11.26 -13.51 13.51
CA ALA A 196 -9.92 -14.06 13.46
C ALA A 196 -9.57 -14.70 14.82
N PRO A 197 -8.97 -15.91 14.85
CA PRO A 197 -8.58 -16.57 16.10
C PRO A 197 -7.31 -15.99 16.73
N SER A 198 -6.60 -15.13 16.00
CA SER A 198 -5.37 -14.44 16.39
C SER A 198 -5.10 -13.28 15.44
N ILE A 199 -4.05 -12.50 15.70
CA ILE A 199 -3.53 -11.49 14.76
C ILE A 199 -3.31 -12.12 13.37
N VAL A 200 -3.87 -11.48 12.34
CA VAL A 200 -3.72 -11.92 10.95
C VAL A 200 -2.37 -11.44 10.42
N MET A 201 -1.45 -12.37 10.21
CA MET A 201 -0.11 -12.05 9.68
C MET A 201 -0.04 -12.08 8.15
N TRP A 202 -1.04 -12.66 7.49
CA TRP A 202 -1.13 -12.63 6.04
C TRP A 202 -2.59 -12.79 5.62
N MET A 203 -3.04 -11.94 4.71
CA MET A 203 -4.34 -11.95 4.08
C MET A 203 -4.16 -11.77 2.58
N ASN A 204 -5.05 -12.43 1.85
CA ASN A 204 -5.18 -12.34 0.41
C ASN A 204 -6.63 -12.67 0.07
N VAL A 205 -7.27 -11.85 -0.76
CA VAL A 205 -8.69 -11.95 -1.06
C VAL A 205 -8.84 -12.38 -2.52
N TYR A 206 -9.62 -13.44 -2.74
CA TYR A 206 -9.89 -13.96 -4.06
C TYR A 206 -11.40 -13.99 -4.30
N HIS A 207 -11.81 -13.41 -5.42
CA HIS A 207 -13.19 -13.49 -5.88
C HIS A 207 -13.36 -14.69 -6.80
N THR A 208 -14.37 -15.50 -6.53
CA THR A 208 -14.71 -16.67 -7.34
C THR A 208 -15.59 -16.27 -8.52
N SER A 209 -15.48 -16.99 -9.63
CA SER A 209 -16.15 -16.67 -10.90
C SER A 209 -17.67 -16.88 -10.89
N ASP A 210 -18.19 -17.57 -9.89
CA ASP A 210 -19.62 -17.79 -9.63
C ASP A 210 -20.33 -16.59 -8.99
N TYR A 211 -19.61 -15.50 -8.73
CA TYR A 211 -20.16 -14.25 -8.16
C TYR A 211 -21.18 -13.53 -9.06
N ALA A 212 -21.16 -13.76 -10.37
CA ALA A 212 -22.03 -13.07 -11.34
C ALA A 212 -23.41 -13.73 -11.57
N GLN A 213 -23.89 -14.60 -10.66
CA GLN A 213 -25.21 -15.25 -10.74
C GLN A 213 -26.24 -14.64 -9.80
#